data_AF-A0A964XRH9-F1
#
_entry.id   AF-A0A964XRH9-F1
#
_cell.length_a   1.000
_cell.length_b   1.000
_cell.length_c   1.000
_cell.angle_alpha   90.00
_cell.angle_beta   90.00
_cell.angle_gamma   90.00
#
_symmetry.space_group_name_H-M   'P 1'
#
loop_
_entity.id
_entity.type
_entity.pdbx_description
1 polymer ?
#
loop_
_entity_poly.entity_id
_entity_poly.type
_entity_poly.pdbx_seq_one_letter_code
_entity_poly.pdbx_strand_id
1 'polypeptide(L)'
;MGRLSRAQSQQLNRAKVLAAARAEFAARGYPGAKVDGIAERAGLTRGAVYSNFPGKRALYFAVLAELAESPQVGPGTGSGTGAFGGSGAHV
;
A
#
# COMPACT_ATOMS: atom_id res chain seq x y z
N MET A 1 -32.30 -0.41 10.71
CA MET A 1 -31.02 0.20 10.27
C MET A 1 -31.15 0.59 8.80
N GLY A 2 -31.08 1.88 8.48
CA GLY A 2 -31.24 2.38 7.11
C GLY A 2 -30.13 1.88 6.20
N ARG A 3 -30.48 1.48 4.96
CA ARG A 3 -29.50 1.07 3.95
C ARG A 3 -28.49 2.21 3.73
N LEU A 4 -27.21 1.89 3.80
CA LEU A 4 -26.13 2.80 3.41
C LEU A 4 -26.36 3.28 1.98
N SER A 5 -26.16 4.58 1.74
CA SER A 5 -26.12 5.12 0.40
C SER A 5 -25.08 4.38 -0.43
N ARG A 6 -25.31 4.27 -1.75
CA ARG A 6 -24.38 3.63 -2.68
C ARG A 6 -22.97 4.23 -2.57
N ALA A 7 -22.88 5.55 -2.34
CA ALA A 7 -21.63 6.27 -2.12
C ALA A 7 -20.94 5.85 -0.81
N GLN A 8 -21.69 5.71 0.29
CA GLN A 8 -21.15 5.25 1.57
C GLN A 8 -20.66 3.80 1.49
N SER A 9 -21.41 2.93 0.82
CA SER A 9 -21.01 1.54 0.61
C SER A 9 -19.74 1.43 -0.21
N GLN A 10 -19.60 2.26 -1.26
CA GLN A 10 -18.36 2.35 -2.04
C GLN A 10 -17.18 2.81 -1.18
N GLN A 11 -17.35 3.87 -0.38
CA GLN A 11 -16.27 4.38 0.49
C GLN A 11 -15.81 3.33 1.51
N LEU A 12 -16.75 2.61 2.13
CA LEU A 12 -16.43 1.52 3.06
C LEU A 12 -15.67 0.39 2.37
N ASN A 13 -16.09 -0.02 1.18
CA ASN A 13 -15.40 -1.04 0.41
C ASN A 13 -14.00 -0.57 0.01
N ARG A 14 -13.85 0.69 -0.43
CA ARG A 14 -12.54 1.29 -0.75
C ARG A 14 -11.58 1.20 0.43
N ALA A 15 -12.03 1.56 1.63
CA ALA A 15 -11.22 1.48 2.85
C ALA A 15 -10.80 0.03 3.19
N LYS A 16 -11.73 -0.94 3.07
CA LYS A 16 -11.43 -2.37 3.26
C LYS A 16 -10.38 -2.87 2.29
N VAL A 17 -10.50 -2.49 1.02
CA VAL A 17 -9.54 -2.86 -0.02
C VAL A 17 -8.16 -2.29 0.27
N LEU A 18 -8.05 -1.04 0.72
CA LEU A 18 -6.76 -0.42 1.07
C LEU A 18 -6.08 -1.12 2.25
N ALA A 19 -6.83 -1.39 3.33
CA ALA A 19 -6.31 -2.11 4.48
C ALA A 19 -5.79 -3.51 4.10
N ALA A 20 -6.56 -4.25 3.29
CA ALA A 20 -6.17 -5.56 2.77
C ALA A 20 -4.95 -5.49 1.84
N ALA A 21 -4.89 -4.47 0.97
CA ALA A 21 -3.79 -4.25 0.06
C ALA A 21 -2.49 -3.96 0.82
N ARG A 22 -2.55 -3.10 1.84
CA ARG A 22 -1.42 -2.82 2.73
C ARG A 22 -0.87 -4.09 3.37
N ALA A 23 -1.74 -4.95 3.92
CA ALA A 23 -1.33 -6.21 4.52
C ALA A 23 -0.70 -7.18 3.49
N GLU A 24 -1.29 -7.30 2.29
CA GLU A 24 -0.77 -8.15 1.22
C GLU A 24 0.60 -7.67 0.72
N PHE A 25 0.76 -6.37 0.50
CA PHE A 25 2.03 -5.77 0.07
C PHE A 25 3.11 -5.89 1.16
N ALA A 26 2.76 -5.71 2.43
CA ALA A 26 3.70 -5.90 3.54
C ALA A 26 4.17 -7.36 3.67
N ALA A 27 3.28 -8.33 3.44
CA ALA A 27 3.59 -9.75 3.59
C ALA A 27 4.36 -10.34 2.40
N ARG A 28 4.09 -9.90 1.16
CA ARG A 28 4.59 -10.54 -0.08
C ARG A 28 5.41 -9.62 -0.98
N GLY A 29 5.54 -8.34 -0.59
CA GLY A 29 6.08 -7.30 -1.46
C GLY A 29 5.19 -7.01 -2.67
N TYR A 30 5.56 -6.00 -3.45
CA TYR A 30 4.84 -5.63 -4.67
C TYR A 30 4.78 -6.74 -5.73
N PRO A 31 5.87 -7.49 -6.04
CA PRO A 31 5.84 -8.53 -7.07
C PRO A 31 4.93 -9.70 -6.69
N GLY A 32 4.99 -10.15 -5.43
CA GLY A 32 4.26 -11.31 -4.92
C GLY A 32 2.79 -11.03 -4.58
N ALA A 33 2.41 -9.77 -4.37
CA ALA A 33 1.03 -9.40 -4.09
C ALA A 33 0.11 -9.65 -5.30
N LYS A 34 -1.06 -10.24 -5.03
CA LYS A 34 -2.10 -10.52 -6.03
C LYS A 34 -3.42 -9.85 -5.64
N VAL A 35 -4.12 -9.30 -6.64
CA VAL A 35 -5.43 -8.67 -6.46
C VAL A 35 -6.45 -9.66 -5.89
N ASP A 36 -6.35 -10.94 -6.24
CA ASP A 36 -7.20 -12.00 -5.67
C ASP A 36 -7.01 -12.16 -4.16
N GLY A 37 -5.75 -12.18 -3.69
CA GLY A 37 -5.45 -12.24 -2.26
C GLY A 37 -5.93 -11.00 -1.51
N ILE A 38 -5.88 -9.82 -2.14
CA ILE A 38 -6.42 -8.58 -1.57
C ILE A 38 -7.96 -8.67 -1.47
N ALA A 39 -8.63 -9.17 -2.50
CA ALA A 39 -10.08 -9.33 -2.51
C ALA A 39 -10.54 -10.30 -1.40
N GLU A 40 -9.86 -11.44 -1.28
CA GLU A 40 -10.11 -12.44 -0.25
C GLU A 40 -9.93 -11.85 1.16
N ARG A 41 -8.81 -11.16 1.42
CA ARG A 41 -8.56 -10.47 2.70
C ARG A 41 -9.58 -9.37 3.01
N ALA A 42 -10.05 -8.65 2.00
CA ALA A 42 -11.04 -7.60 2.16
C ALA A 42 -12.48 -8.14 2.36
N GLY A 43 -12.69 -9.45 2.16
CA GLY A 43 -14.03 -10.06 2.14
C GLY A 43 -14.88 -9.53 0.97
N LEU A 44 -14.24 -9.22 -0.16
CA LEU A 44 -14.87 -8.63 -1.34
C LEU A 44 -14.63 -9.48 -2.58
N THR A 45 -15.46 -9.30 -3.59
CA THR A 45 -15.23 -9.93 -4.89
C THR A 45 -14.14 -9.20 -5.65
N ARG A 46 -13.45 -9.91 -6.55
CA ARG A 46 -12.44 -9.31 -7.44
C ARG A 46 -13.01 -8.12 -8.24
N GLY A 47 -14.26 -8.24 -8.71
CA GLY A 47 -14.97 -7.17 -9.41
C GLY A 47 -15.22 -5.93 -8.55
N ALA A 48 -15.52 -6.11 -7.26
CA ALA A 48 -15.67 -5.00 -6.31
C ALA A 48 -14.33 -4.28 -6.07
N VAL A 49 -13.21 -5.02 -6.02
CA VAL A 49 -11.86 -4.42 -5.97
C VAL A 49 -11.59 -3.59 -7.22
N TYR A 50 -11.84 -4.15 -8.41
CA TYR A 50 -11.62 -3.42 -9.67
C TYR A 50 -12.53 -2.20 -9.84
N SER A 51 -13.75 -2.25 -9.28
CA SER A 51 -14.66 -1.10 -9.25
C SER A 51 -14.14 0.06 -8.39
N ASN A 52 -13.25 -0.22 -7.42
CA ASN A 52 -12.64 0.78 -6.55
C ASN A 52 -11.24 1.21 -7.02
N PHE A 53 -10.48 0.29 -7.60
CA PHE A 53 -9.12 0.51 -8.06
C PHE A 53 -8.86 -0.20 -9.40
N PRO A 54 -8.39 0.51 -10.43
CA PRO A 54 -8.21 -0.07 -11.77
C PRO A 54 -7.09 -1.12 -11.85
N GLY A 55 -6.26 -1.29 -10.81
CA GLY A 55 -5.26 -2.36 -10.79
C GLY A 55 -4.27 -2.29 -9.63
N LYS A 56 -3.31 -3.24 -9.63
CA LYS A 56 -2.30 -3.41 -8.58
C LYS A 56 -1.43 -2.18 -8.35
N ARG A 57 -1.04 -1.47 -9.43
CA ARG A 57 -0.28 -0.21 -9.33
C ARG A 57 -1.07 0.87 -8.60
N ALA A 58 -2.34 1.05 -8.94
CA ALA A 58 -3.21 2.04 -8.30
C ALA A 58 -3.40 1.74 -6.81
N LEU A 59 -3.57 0.46 -6.46
CA LEU A 59 -3.60 0.02 -5.06
C LEU A 59 -2.29 0.34 -4.33
N TYR A 60 -1.16 0.05 -4.96
CA TYR A 60 0.15 0.30 -4.36
C TYR A 60 0.37 1.79 -4.08
N PHE A 61 0.12 2.67 -5.05
CA PHE A 61 0.23 4.11 -4.84
C PHE A 61 -0.75 4.64 -3.80
N ALA A 62 -1.98 4.12 -3.78
CA ALA A 62 -2.97 4.55 -2.80
C ALA A 62 -2.58 4.13 -1.36
N VAL A 63 -1.97 2.95 -1.19
CA VAL A 63 -1.39 2.54 0.10
C VAL A 63 -0.22 3.45 0.49
N LEU A 64 0.68 3.80 -0.44
CA LEU A 64 1.78 4.72 -0.15
C LEU A 64 1.29 6.12 0.22
N ALA A 65 0.26 6.63 -0.46
CA ALA A 65 -0.35 7.91 -0.15
C ALA A 65 -0.95 7.92 1.26
N GLU A 66 -1.69 6.88 1.66
CA GLU A 66 -2.25 6.74 3.01
C GLU A 66 -1.15 6.72 4.09
N LEU A 67 -0.03 6.03 3.81
CA LEU A 67 1.11 5.98 4.72
C LEU A 67 1.84 7.31 4.83
N ALA A 68 1.87 8.12 3.77
CA ALA A 68 2.47 9.45 3.78
C ALA A 68 1.57 10.49 4.47
N GLU A 69 0.25 10.36 4.33
CA GLU A 69 -0.74 11.21 5.01
C GLU A 69 -0.92 10.85 6.49
N SER A 70 -0.53 9.64 6.90
CA SER A 70 -0.42 9.27 8.30
C SER A 70 0.97 9.72 8.78
N PRO A 71 1.14 10.85 9.49
CA PRO A 71 2.43 11.25 10.03
C PRO A 71 2.83 10.27 11.15
N GLN A 72 3.32 9.10 10.78
CA GLN A 72 4.07 8.25 11.67
C GLN A 72 5.44 8.91 11.81
N VAL A 73 5.56 9.86 12.73
CA VAL A 73 6.85 10.35 13.20
C VAL A 73 7.54 9.18 13.90
N GLY A 74 8.39 8.47 13.17
CA GLY A 74 9.38 7.57 13.74
C GLY A 74 10.76 8.25 13.69
N PRO A 75 11.49 8.41 14.81
CA PRO A 75 12.87 8.87 14.76
C PRO A 75 13.81 7.70 14.40
N GLY A 76 14.72 7.94 13.45
CA GLY A 76 15.83 7.05 13.07
C GLY A 76 15.41 5.99 12.03
N THR A 77 16.13 5.74 10.96
CA THR A 77 17.59 5.70 10.81
C THR A 77 17.98 6.10 9.40
N GLY A 78 18.49 7.33 9.26
CA GLY A 78 19.57 7.57 8.30
C GLY A 78 20.85 7.00 8.88
N SER A 79 21.24 5.80 8.46
CA SER A 79 22.60 5.29 8.65
C SER A 79 23.01 4.50 7.41
N GLY A 80 23.20 5.26 6.34
CA GLY A 80 23.91 4.86 5.13
C GLY A 80 24.98 5.90 4.79
N THR A 81 25.60 6.52 5.79
CA THR A 81 26.89 7.21 5.61
C THR A 81 27.96 6.16 5.41
N GLY A 82 27.98 5.56 4.22
CA GLY A 82 29.15 4.90 3.68
C GLY A 82 30.16 5.98 3.31
N ALA A 83 31.22 6.05 4.08
CA ALA A 83 32.33 6.97 3.93
C ALA A 83 32.84 7.04 2.49
N PHE A 84 32.85 8.25 1.92
CA PHE A 84 33.80 8.58 0.86
C PHE A 84 35.20 8.61 1.48
N GLY A 85 35.87 7.46 1.48
CA GLY A 85 37.30 7.37 1.75
C GLY A 85 38.07 7.64 0.46
N GLY A 86 38.63 8.84 0.33
CA GLY A 86 39.65 9.13 -0.68
C GLY A 86 41.00 8.51 -0.31
N SER A 87 41.63 7.84 -1.27
CA SER A 87 43.07 7.57 -1.39
C SER A 87 43.25 6.50 -2.49
N GLY A 88 44.09 6.67 -3.52
CA GLY A 88 45.12 7.66 -3.72
C GLY A 88 45.65 7.64 -5.16
N ALA A 89 46.25 8.76 -5.51
CA ALA A 89 47.19 8.88 -6.61
C ALA A 89 48.50 8.14 -6.32
N HIS A 90 49.27 7.90 -7.39
CA HIS A 90 50.66 7.44 -7.47
C HIS A 90 50.90 5.92 -7.32
N VAL A 91 51.11 5.23 -8.45
CA VAL A 91 52.43 4.99 -9.04
C VAL A 91 52.28 4.54 -10.50
#